data_AF-X0BEC7-F1
#
_entry.id   AF-X0BEC7-F1
#
_cell.length_a   1.000
_cell.length_b   1.000
_cell.length_c   1.000
_cell.angle_alpha   90.00
_cell.angle_beta   90.00
_cell.angle_gamma   90.00
#
_symmetry.space_group_name_H-M   'P 1'
#
loop_
_entity.id
_entity.type
_entity.pdbx_description
1 polymer ?
#
loop_
_entity_poly.entity_id
_entity_poly.type
_entity_poly.pdbx_seq_one_letter_code
_entity_poly.pdbx_strand_id
1 'polypeptide(L)'
;MDPNLELYRSLLHLNPYQRRDRMAHLPRSEVIRVETIIQDEDNAKRLEETIAGRDLVQVALANPSEIKEDGQLKNIVLGRANRLEDENKMTRCITNNVADSSSTLISSIAGFDKLARPFGLDAWKLVYCDMYYVDGGNATLQEIYEARLHEEELQTPAARARDLIRDLQLRKARRNAKWMIPAIERLSKDELKGWSEKDPGLMDRLLEEGKYKEARELLSKPHSHKDILKQVWAQVSPAPPAWLKKIFETGEQFGFVYYKSRELYQTRYNWNSVWNRITYTSSPSGVSWGSIHCQGSDNWMSLHKLETENWPIFSPNEDLAEDDDLRKHFKKYCEENRSKTEEDEKKKKKKRKRNNTEENENLLSPGILRNTFIVIPLEFVSGNLNIQERDSYDPCWVWAYDADWDGSDEVTVDGEKYEGRVKVAKWSLNSWFYAARWEGVSLRDMWLKAQRHPEKYWICYTKELEEWDHEPYV
;
A
#
# COMPACT_ATOMS: atom_id res chain seq x y z
N MET A 1 -30.95 -9.34 -41.60
CA MET A 1 -29.50 -9.58 -41.75
C MET A 1 -28.82 -8.24 -41.63
N ASP A 2 -27.85 -8.09 -40.72
CA ASP A 2 -27.08 -6.86 -40.60
C ASP A 2 -26.28 -6.66 -41.91
N PRO A 3 -26.51 -5.60 -42.70
CA PRO A 3 -25.81 -5.37 -43.95
C PRO A 3 -24.28 -5.19 -43.76
N ASN A 4 -23.82 -5.02 -42.53
CA ASN A 4 -22.40 -4.84 -42.21
C ASN A 4 -21.65 -6.16 -41.94
N LEU A 5 -22.35 -7.29 -41.86
CA LEU A 5 -21.75 -8.59 -41.57
C LEU A 5 -20.90 -9.11 -42.75
N GLU A 6 -21.31 -8.81 -43.99
CA GLU A 6 -20.52 -9.09 -45.20
C GLU A 6 -19.30 -8.18 -45.31
N LEU A 7 -19.46 -6.89 -44.98
CA LEU A 7 -18.36 -5.93 -44.93
C LEU A 7 -17.29 -6.40 -43.92
N TYR A 8 -17.71 -6.73 -42.70
CA TYR A 8 -16.85 -7.26 -41.65
C TYR A 8 -16.09 -8.52 -42.10
N ARG A 9 -16.80 -9.54 -42.63
CA ARG A 9 -16.17 -10.77 -43.14
C ARG A 9 -15.16 -10.49 -44.25
N SER A 10 -15.42 -9.49 -45.10
CA SER A 10 -14.50 -9.10 -46.18
C SER A 10 -13.23 -8.39 -45.69
N LEU A 11 -13.23 -7.84 -44.47
CA LEU A 11 -12.12 -7.06 -43.90
C LEU A 11 -11.18 -7.89 -43.02
N LEU A 12 -11.65 -9.00 -42.44
CA LEU A 12 -10.88 -9.85 -41.51
C LEU A 12 -9.51 -10.28 -42.08
N HIS A 13 -9.46 -10.64 -43.36
CA HIS A 13 -8.24 -11.14 -44.02
C HIS A 13 -7.34 -10.05 -44.63
N LEU A 14 -7.76 -8.78 -44.57
CA LEU A 14 -7.03 -7.67 -45.18
C LEU A 14 -6.01 -7.07 -44.20
N ASN A 15 -4.93 -6.49 -44.73
CA ASN A 15 -3.95 -5.78 -43.91
C ASN A 15 -4.47 -4.39 -43.47
N PRO A 16 -3.85 -3.73 -42.47
CA PRO A 16 -4.34 -2.46 -41.93
C PRO A 16 -4.48 -1.31 -42.93
N TYR A 17 -3.74 -1.34 -44.05
CA TYR A 17 -3.83 -0.33 -45.11
C TYR A 17 -5.05 -0.59 -46.02
N GLN A 18 -5.22 -1.84 -46.45
CA GLN A 18 -6.37 -2.29 -47.25
C GLN A 18 -7.70 -2.15 -46.50
N ARG A 19 -7.71 -2.39 -45.17
CA ARG A 19 -8.87 -2.15 -44.31
C ARG A 19 -9.26 -0.66 -44.35
N ARG A 20 -8.30 0.25 -44.22
CA ARG A 20 -8.53 1.70 -44.26
C ARG A 20 -9.11 2.17 -45.59
N ASP A 21 -8.54 1.74 -46.71
CA ASP A 21 -9.06 2.11 -48.03
C ASP A 21 -10.50 1.62 -48.24
N ARG A 22 -10.80 0.41 -47.78
CA ARG A 22 -12.12 -0.20 -47.93
C ARG A 22 -13.16 0.39 -46.98
N MET A 23 -12.75 0.98 -45.86
CA MET A 23 -13.61 1.70 -44.92
C MET A 23 -13.66 3.22 -45.17
N ALA A 24 -12.90 3.76 -46.13
CA ALA A 24 -12.74 5.20 -46.35
C ALA A 24 -14.05 5.95 -46.69
N HIS A 25 -15.05 5.23 -47.19
CA HIS A 25 -16.36 5.77 -47.54
C HIS A 25 -17.37 5.76 -46.37
N LEU A 26 -17.02 5.15 -45.23
CA LEU A 26 -17.88 5.02 -44.06
C LEU A 26 -17.76 6.24 -43.14
N PRO A 27 -18.83 6.62 -42.44
CA PRO A 27 -18.74 7.62 -41.39
C PRO A 27 -17.83 7.13 -40.24
N ARG A 28 -17.15 8.06 -39.57
CA ARG A 28 -16.16 7.75 -38.52
C ARG A 28 -16.69 6.83 -37.41
N SER A 29 -17.96 6.99 -37.04
CA SER A 29 -18.63 6.12 -36.04
C SER A 29 -18.70 4.65 -36.49
N GLU A 30 -18.95 4.42 -37.78
CA GLU A 30 -19.02 3.08 -38.37
C GLU A 30 -17.63 2.47 -38.56
N VAL A 31 -16.62 3.28 -38.92
CA VAL A 31 -15.22 2.84 -38.95
C VAL A 31 -14.80 2.32 -37.57
N ILE A 32 -15.03 3.11 -36.51
CA ILE A 32 -14.70 2.71 -35.12
C ILE A 32 -15.42 1.42 -34.73
N ARG A 33 -16.70 1.29 -35.11
CA ARG A 33 -17.50 0.09 -34.82
C ARG A 33 -16.93 -1.15 -35.52
N VAL A 34 -16.61 -1.05 -36.81
CA VAL A 34 -16.07 -2.17 -37.59
C VAL A 34 -14.66 -2.55 -37.14
N GLU A 35 -13.79 -1.58 -36.85
CA GLU A 35 -12.46 -1.82 -36.27
C GLU A 35 -12.56 -2.55 -34.93
N THR A 36 -13.54 -2.17 -34.11
CA THR A 36 -13.82 -2.82 -32.84
C THR A 36 -14.20 -4.29 -33.01
N ILE A 37 -15.13 -4.60 -33.93
CA ILE A 37 -15.56 -5.99 -34.16
C ILE A 37 -14.39 -6.84 -34.71
N ILE A 38 -13.57 -6.29 -35.62
CA ILE A 38 -12.39 -6.99 -36.14
C ILE A 38 -11.38 -7.28 -35.03
N GLN A 39 -11.11 -6.29 -34.18
CA GLN A 39 -10.21 -6.48 -33.05
C GLN A 39 -10.74 -7.51 -32.06
N ASP A 40 -12.05 -7.55 -31.82
CA ASP A 40 -12.70 -8.50 -30.92
C ASP A 40 -12.55 -9.94 -31.43
N GLU A 41 -12.73 -10.16 -32.74
CA GLU A 41 -12.56 -11.49 -33.36
C GLU A 41 -11.09 -11.93 -33.40
N ASP A 42 -10.17 -11.03 -33.76
CA ASP A 42 -8.73 -11.31 -33.74
C ASP A 42 -8.29 -11.67 -32.30
N ASN A 43 -8.84 -10.99 -31.29
CA ASN A 43 -8.60 -11.29 -29.88
C ASN A 43 -9.21 -12.63 -29.45
N ALA A 44 -10.46 -12.91 -29.85
CA ALA A 44 -11.15 -14.17 -29.52
C ALA A 44 -10.43 -15.37 -30.13
N LYS A 45 -9.96 -15.25 -31.38
CA LYS A 45 -9.19 -16.30 -32.05
C LYS A 45 -7.84 -16.54 -31.37
N ARG A 46 -7.09 -15.47 -31.06
CA ARG A 46 -5.85 -15.60 -30.30
C ARG A 46 -6.10 -16.26 -28.95
N LEU A 47 -7.20 -15.92 -28.29
CA LEU A 47 -7.55 -16.49 -27.01
C LEU A 47 -7.87 -17.98 -27.11
N GLU A 48 -8.63 -18.40 -28.12
CA GLU A 48 -8.92 -19.80 -28.40
C GLU A 48 -7.65 -20.59 -28.69
N GLU A 49 -6.74 -20.03 -29.49
CA GLU A 49 -5.41 -20.60 -29.77
C GLU A 49 -4.55 -20.70 -28.50
N THR A 50 -4.57 -19.70 -27.62
CA THR A 50 -3.81 -19.69 -26.36
C THR A 50 -4.39 -20.67 -25.35
N ILE A 51 -5.72 -20.80 -25.24
CA ILE A 51 -6.35 -21.78 -24.36
C ILE A 51 -6.09 -23.18 -24.90
N ALA A 52 -6.19 -23.39 -26.22
CA ALA A 52 -5.97 -24.67 -26.90
C ALA A 52 -6.76 -25.85 -26.27
N GLY A 53 -7.96 -25.58 -25.75
CA GLY A 53 -8.80 -26.58 -25.06
C GLY A 53 -8.29 -27.02 -23.68
N ARG A 54 -7.28 -26.34 -23.11
CA ARG A 54 -6.72 -26.66 -21.79
C ARG A 54 -7.68 -26.26 -20.67
N ASP A 55 -7.70 -27.06 -19.60
CA ASP A 55 -8.36 -26.69 -18.34
C ASP A 55 -7.49 -25.68 -17.60
N LEU A 56 -7.84 -24.39 -17.71
CA LEU A 56 -7.08 -23.31 -17.09
C LEU A 56 -7.07 -23.37 -15.55
N VAL A 57 -8.04 -24.03 -14.92
CA VAL A 57 -8.03 -24.25 -13.47
C VAL A 57 -6.90 -25.20 -13.10
N GLN A 58 -6.74 -26.30 -13.84
CA GLN A 58 -5.63 -27.23 -13.63
C GLN A 58 -4.28 -26.61 -13.96
N VAL A 59 -4.19 -25.81 -15.03
CA VAL A 59 -2.96 -25.08 -15.38
C VAL A 59 -2.58 -24.11 -14.25
N ALA A 60 -3.54 -23.34 -13.73
CA ALA A 60 -3.29 -22.42 -12.63
C ALA A 60 -2.84 -23.13 -11.34
N LEU A 61 -3.35 -24.34 -11.06
CA LEU A 61 -2.94 -25.14 -9.90
C LEU A 61 -1.56 -25.76 -10.06
N ALA A 62 -1.19 -26.17 -11.28
CA ALA A 62 0.08 -26.82 -11.56
C ALA A 62 1.23 -25.82 -11.80
N ASN A 63 0.96 -24.72 -12.50
CA ASN A 63 1.94 -23.70 -12.87
C ASN A 63 1.30 -22.28 -12.83
N PRO A 64 1.13 -21.68 -11.63
CA PRO A 64 0.53 -20.36 -11.49
C PRO A 64 1.25 -19.24 -12.27
N SER A 65 2.57 -19.35 -12.46
CA SER A 65 3.38 -18.32 -13.12
C SER A 65 2.99 -18.13 -14.57
N GLU A 66 2.67 -19.21 -15.29
CA GLU A 66 2.20 -19.16 -16.67
C GLU A 66 0.93 -18.32 -16.81
N ILE A 67 -0.02 -18.50 -15.88
CA ILE A 67 -1.27 -17.72 -15.88
C ILE A 67 -1.02 -16.28 -15.41
N LYS A 68 -0.08 -16.04 -14.49
CA LYS A 68 0.24 -14.68 -14.01
C LYS A 68 0.89 -13.81 -15.08
N GLU A 69 1.74 -14.40 -15.90
CA GLU A 69 2.48 -13.71 -16.97
C GLU A 69 1.58 -13.37 -18.16
N ASP A 70 0.52 -14.16 -18.40
CA ASP A 70 -0.49 -13.89 -19.42
C ASP A 70 -1.74 -13.20 -18.84
N GLY A 71 -1.86 -11.89 -19.08
CA GLY A 71 -2.98 -11.09 -18.58
C GLY A 71 -4.37 -11.54 -19.08
N GLN A 72 -4.46 -12.15 -20.26
CA GLN A 72 -5.74 -12.64 -20.80
C GLN A 72 -6.16 -13.94 -20.11
N LEU A 73 -5.24 -14.90 -19.96
CA LEU A 73 -5.52 -16.13 -19.22
C LEU A 73 -5.87 -15.84 -17.76
N LYS A 74 -5.14 -14.92 -17.12
CA LYS A 74 -5.46 -14.45 -15.76
C LYS A 74 -6.88 -13.92 -15.67
N ASN A 75 -7.29 -13.03 -16.58
CA ASN A 75 -8.62 -12.44 -16.57
C ASN A 75 -9.72 -13.51 -16.70
N ILE A 76 -9.50 -14.55 -17.52
CA ILE A 76 -10.48 -15.64 -17.68
C ILE A 76 -10.64 -16.45 -16.40
N VAL A 77 -9.55 -16.88 -15.78
CA VAL A 77 -9.62 -17.68 -14.54
C VAL A 77 -10.30 -16.88 -13.42
N LEU A 78 -10.14 -15.56 -13.39
CA LEU A 78 -10.84 -14.66 -12.48
C LEU A 78 -12.32 -14.39 -12.87
N GLY A 79 -12.69 -14.61 -14.13
CA GLY A 79 -14.03 -14.32 -14.68
C GLY A 79 -14.24 -12.85 -15.06
N ARG A 80 -13.16 -12.13 -15.35
CA ARG A 80 -13.16 -10.72 -15.76
C ARG A 80 -13.52 -10.56 -17.23
N ALA A 81 -13.82 -9.33 -17.64
CA ALA A 81 -14.11 -9.05 -19.04
C ALA A 81 -12.85 -9.24 -19.90
N ASN A 82 -13.02 -9.74 -21.12
CA ASN A 82 -11.93 -9.79 -22.10
C ASN A 82 -11.48 -8.39 -22.52
N ARG A 83 -12.39 -7.41 -22.48
CA ARG A 83 -12.12 -6.01 -22.83
C ARG A 83 -12.08 -5.14 -21.59
N LEU A 84 -10.98 -4.42 -21.45
CA LEU A 84 -10.79 -3.46 -20.37
C LEU A 84 -11.87 -2.36 -20.37
N GLU A 85 -12.35 -1.93 -21.54
CA GLU A 85 -13.39 -0.89 -21.64
C GLU A 85 -14.73 -1.36 -21.07
N ASP A 86 -15.11 -2.62 -21.30
CA ASP A 86 -16.36 -3.19 -20.78
C ASP A 86 -16.31 -3.32 -19.27
N GLU A 87 -15.16 -3.76 -18.74
CA GLU A 87 -14.92 -3.80 -17.30
C GLU A 87 -14.93 -2.40 -16.67
N ASN A 88 -14.30 -1.40 -17.30
CA ASN A 88 -14.30 -0.02 -16.83
C ASN A 88 -15.69 0.60 -16.87
N LYS A 89 -16.49 0.29 -17.90
CA LYS A 89 -17.88 0.72 -18.02
C LYS A 89 -18.74 0.09 -16.91
N MET A 90 -18.63 -1.21 -16.69
CA MET A 90 -19.29 -1.90 -15.57
C MET A 90 -18.88 -1.29 -14.23
N THR A 91 -17.59 -1.03 -14.03
CA THR A 91 -17.06 -0.40 -12.81
C THR A 91 -17.65 0.99 -12.59
N ARG A 92 -17.70 1.83 -13.61
CA ARG A 92 -18.34 3.16 -13.54
C ARG A 92 -19.82 3.07 -13.18
N CYS A 93 -20.54 2.13 -13.79
CA CYS A 93 -21.96 1.90 -13.49
C CYS A 93 -22.17 1.47 -12.03
N ILE A 94 -21.48 0.44 -11.56
CA ILE A 94 -21.63 -0.11 -10.20
C ILE A 94 -21.18 0.90 -9.13
N THR A 95 -20.14 1.68 -9.41
CA THR A 95 -19.60 2.65 -8.44
C THR A 95 -20.24 4.03 -8.54
N ASN A 96 -21.22 4.24 -9.42
CA ASN A 96 -21.78 5.57 -9.75
C ASN A 96 -20.69 6.61 -10.06
N ASN A 97 -19.74 6.24 -10.92
CA ASN A 97 -18.58 7.04 -11.34
C ASN A 97 -17.59 7.43 -10.21
N VAL A 98 -17.69 6.87 -9.01
CA VAL A 98 -16.70 7.09 -7.95
C VAL A 98 -15.33 6.50 -8.35
N ALA A 99 -15.32 5.39 -9.09
CA ALA A 99 -14.13 4.88 -9.77
C ALA A 99 -14.35 4.87 -11.29
N ASP A 100 -13.33 5.31 -12.03
CA ASP A 100 -13.34 5.39 -13.50
C ASP A 100 -12.93 4.08 -14.18
N SER A 101 -12.25 3.21 -13.45
CA SER A 101 -11.65 1.97 -13.94
C SER A 101 -11.53 0.92 -12.84
N SER A 102 -11.37 -0.34 -13.25
CA SER A 102 -11.16 -1.46 -12.32
C SER A 102 -9.89 -1.31 -11.48
N SER A 103 -8.82 -0.80 -12.08
CA SER A 103 -7.56 -0.52 -11.39
C SER A 103 -7.73 0.55 -10.31
N THR A 104 -8.46 1.64 -10.60
CA THR A 104 -8.79 2.68 -9.61
C THR A 104 -9.63 2.12 -8.48
N LEU A 105 -10.63 1.27 -8.77
CA LEU A 105 -11.46 0.64 -7.75
C LEU A 105 -10.65 -0.28 -6.84
N ILE A 106 -9.88 -1.22 -7.41
CA ILE A 106 -9.01 -2.15 -6.67
C ILE A 106 -8.03 -1.36 -5.80
N SER A 107 -7.32 -0.38 -6.36
CA SER A 107 -6.34 0.43 -5.65
C SER A 107 -6.98 1.22 -4.49
N SER A 108 -8.16 1.80 -4.73
CA SER A 108 -8.87 2.58 -3.70
C SER A 108 -9.41 1.70 -2.57
N ILE A 109 -9.89 0.48 -2.87
CA ILE A 109 -10.34 -0.46 -1.85
C ILE A 109 -9.15 -1.09 -1.11
N ALA A 110 -8.06 -1.44 -1.80
CA ALA A 110 -6.82 -1.92 -1.19
C ALA A 110 -6.20 -0.87 -0.25
N GLY A 111 -6.22 0.39 -0.66
CA GLY A 111 -5.70 1.55 0.08
C GLY A 111 -6.74 2.29 0.90
N PHE A 112 -7.88 1.67 1.24
CA PHE A 112 -8.99 2.34 1.93
C PHE A 112 -8.55 2.98 3.25
N ASP A 113 -7.62 2.32 3.96
CA ASP A 113 -7.00 2.81 5.19
C ASP A 113 -6.29 4.17 5.00
N LYS A 114 -5.72 4.43 3.82
CA LYS A 114 -5.04 5.70 3.50
C LYS A 114 -6.00 6.76 3.00
N LEU A 115 -6.95 6.36 2.16
CA LEU A 115 -7.88 7.26 1.51
C LEU A 115 -9.26 6.62 1.35
N ALA A 116 -10.13 6.90 2.31
CA ALA A 116 -11.51 6.46 2.26
C ALA A 116 -12.27 7.11 1.08
N ARG A 117 -12.93 6.27 0.28
CA ARG A 117 -13.81 6.65 -0.83
C ARG A 117 -15.25 6.20 -0.53
N PRO A 118 -16.27 6.94 -1.00
CA PRO A 118 -17.67 6.67 -0.71
C PRO A 118 -18.23 5.51 -1.57
N PHE A 119 -17.63 4.32 -1.51
CA PHE A 119 -18.08 3.17 -2.30
C PHE A 119 -19.33 2.53 -1.69
N GLY A 120 -20.34 2.27 -2.53
CA GLY A 120 -21.52 1.49 -2.15
C GLY A 120 -21.22 -0.01 -1.99
N LEU A 121 -22.15 -0.76 -1.38
CA LEU A 121 -21.99 -2.19 -1.09
C LEU A 121 -21.60 -3.02 -2.31
N ASP A 122 -22.22 -2.76 -3.46
CA ASP A 122 -21.98 -3.51 -4.70
C ASP A 122 -20.54 -3.34 -5.21
N ALA A 123 -19.91 -2.18 -4.98
CA ALA A 123 -18.51 -1.98 -5.35
C ALA A 123 -17.56 -2.88 -4.52
N TRP A 124 -17.87 -3.09 -3.24
CA TRP A 124 -17.12 -4.03 -2.39
C TRP A 124 -17.34 -5.47 -2.83
N LYS A 125 -18.59 -5.85 -3.16
CA LYS A 125 -18.92 -7.18 -3.68
C LYS A 125 -18.24 -7.47 -5.02
N LEU A 126 -18.18 -6.48 -5.91
CA LEU A 126 -17.49 -6.60 -7.19
C LEU A 126 -15.99 -6.90 -7.02
N VAL A 127 -15.30 -6.18 -6.13
CA VAL A 127 -13.89 -6.44 -5.83
C VAL A 127 -13.69 -7.77 -5.13
N TYR A 128 -14.58 -8.14 -4.21
CA TYR A 128 -14.56 -9.48 -3.63
C TYR A 128 -14.64 -10.52 -4.76
N CYS A 129 -15.55 -10.38 -5.71
CA CYS A 129 -15.70 -11.30 -6.83
C CYS A 129 -14.60 -11.21 -7.90
N ASP A 130 -13.41 -10.70 -7.60
CA ASP A 130 -12.28 -10.63 -8.53
C ASP A 130 -12.56 -9.78 -9.79
N MET A 131 -13.43 -8.76 -9.66
CA MET A 131 -13.94 -7.94 -10.77
C MET A 131 -14.72 -8.75 -11.82
N TYR A 132 -15.41 -9.82 -11.40
CA TYR A 132 -16.21 -10.67 -12.28
C TYR A 132 -17.14 -9.84 -13.17
N TYR A 133 -17.13 -10.14 -14.47
CA TYR A 133 -17.93 -9.40 -15.43
C TYR A 133 -19.40 -9.83 -15.40
N VAL A 134 -20.29 -8.87 -15.14
CA VAL A 134 -21.75 -9.08 -15.04
C VAL A 134 -22.40 -8.52 -16.31
N ASP A 135 -22.58 -9.38 -17.32
CA ASP A 135 -23.10 -8.99 -18.64
C ASP A 135 -24.64 -8.95 -18.74
N GLY A 136 -25.34 -8.55 -17.68
CA GLY A 136 -26.81 -8.50 -17.67
C GLY A 136 -27.52 -9.83 -17.98
N GLY A 137 -26.79 -10.96 -17.93
CA GLY A 137 -27.34 -12.32 -18.05
C GLY A 137 -28.12 -12.73 -16.79
N ASN A 138 -28.35 -14.04 -16.64
CA ASN A 138 -29.25 -14.57 -15.60
C ASN A 138 -28.74 -14.42 -14.15
N ALA A 139 -27.44 -14.17 -13.94
CA ALA A 139 -26.85 -14.10 -12.59
C ALA A 139 -26.56 -12.64 -12.20
N THR A 140 -27.13 -12.23 -11.07
CA THR A 140 -26.88 -10.96 -10.40
C THR A 140 -25.53 -10.97 -9.69
N LEU A 141 -24.98 -9.77 -9.41
CA LEU A 141 -23.75 -9.65 -8.62
C LEU A 141 -23.87 -10.29 -7.22
N GLN A 142 -25.08 -10.27 -6.64
CA GLN A 142 -25.36 -10.91 -5.36
C GLN A 142 -25.21 -12.44 -5.43
N GLU A 143 -25.78 -13.08 -6.45
CA GLU A 143 -25.68 -14.53 -6.63
C GLU A 143 -24.24 -14.96 -6.90
N ILE A 144 -23.48 -14.16 -7.67
CA ILE A 144 -22.05 -14.38 -7.90
C ILE A 144 -21.27 -14.27 -6.59
N TYR A 145 -21.57 -13.26 -5.77
CA TYR A 145 -20.94 -13.08 -4.46
C TYR A 145 -21.17 -14.28 -3.52
N GLU A 146 -22.41 -14.76 -3.43
CA GLU A 146 -22.77 -15.94 -2.63
C GLU A 146 -22.10 -17.22 -3.15
N ALA A 147 -22.07 -17.41 -4.47
CA ALA A 147 -21.36 -18.53 -5.08
C ALA A 147 -19.85 -18.48 -4.76
N ARG A 148 -19.22 -17.30 -4.82
CA ARG A 148 -17.80 -17.11 -4.48
C ARG A 148 -17.51 -17.40 -3.01
N LEU A 149 -18.39 -17.02 -2.10
CA LEU A 149 -18.29 -17.37 -0.68
C LEU A 149 -18.32 -18.89 -0.48
N HIS A 150 -19.29 -19.55 -1.11
CA HIS A 150 -19.45 -21.00 -0.99
C HIS A 150 -18.25 -21.77 -1.60
N GLU A 151 -17.76 -21.33 -2.76
CA GLU A 151 -16.57 -21.91 -3.39
C GLU A 151 -15.31 -21.79 -2.54
N GLU A 152 -15.16 -20.69 -1.80
CA GLU A 152 -14.05 -20.47 -0.86
C GLU A 152 -14.19 -21.35 0.39
N GLU A 153 -15.39 -21.45 0.97
CA GLU A 153 -15.66 -22.33 2.11
C GLU A 153 -15.34 -23.80 1.79
N LEU A 154 -15.73 -24.26 0.60
CA LEU A 154 -15.46 -25.61 0.12
C LEU A 154 -14.02 -25.82 -0.42
N GLN A 155 -13.21 -24.75 -0.49
CA GLN A 155 -11.85 -24.80 -1.05
C GLN A 155 -11.80 -25.47 -2.44
N THR A 156 -12.78 -25.14 -3.28
CA THR A 156 -12.92 -25.74 -4.63
C THR A 156 -11.65 -25.53 -5.46
N PRO A 157 -11.36 -26.40 -6.45
CA PRO A 157 -10.24 -26.22 -7.36
C PRO A 157 -10.21 -24.83 -8.02
N ALA A 158 -11.37 -24.31 -8.42
CA ALA A 158 -11.51 -22.99 -9.00
C ALA A 158 -11.17 -21.86 -8.00
N ALA A 159 -11.61 -21.97 -6.74
CA ALA A 159 -11.26 -20.99 -5.71
C ALA A 159 -9.75 -20.96 -5.43
N ARG A 160 -9.12 -22.13 -5.28
CA ARG A 160 -7.68 -22.25 -5.08
C ARG A 160 -6.88 -21.73 -6.28
N ALA A 161 -7.33 -22.03 -7.50
CA ALA A 161 -6.71 -21.53 -8.72
C ALA A 161 -6.71 -20.00 -8.77
N ARG A 162 -7.87 -19.36 -8.52
CA ARG A 162 -7.96 -17.89 -8.47
C ARG A 162 -7.03 -17.31 -7.41
N ASP A 163 -6.97 -17.93 -6.25
CA ASP A 163 -6.13 -17.44 -5.16
C ASP A 163 -4.64 -17.43 -5.51
N LEU A 164 -4.16 -18.48 -6.16
CA LEU A 164 -2.78 -18.59 -6.61
C LEU A 164 -2.39 -17.50 -7.61
N ILE A 165 -3.31 -17.03 -8.46
CA ILE A 165 -3.03 -16.09 -9.57
C ILE A 165 -3.34 -14.62 -9.26
N ARG A 166 -4.04 -14.31 -8.17
CA ARG A 166 -4.31 -12.92 -7.76
C ARG A 166 -3.01 -12.17 -7.55
N ASP A 167 -2.96 -10.93 -8.02
CA ASP A 167 -1.86 -10.03 -7.67
C ASP A 167 -2.04 -9.47 -6.25
N LEU A 168 -0.96 -8.90 -5.72
CA LEU A 168 -0.90 -8.38 -4.37
C LEU A 168 -1.99 -7.33 -4.09
N GLN A 169 -2.28 -6.43 -5.05
CA GLN A 169 -3.27 -5.38 -4.84
C GLN A 169 -4.69 -5.94 -4.79
N LEU A 170 -5.03 -6.87 -5.68
CA LEU A 170 -6.32 -7.54 -5.67
C LEU A 170 -6.52 -8.36 -4.39
N ARG A 171 -5.48 -9.07 -3.91
CA ARG A 171 -5.52 -9.75 -2.60
C ARG A 171 -5.82 -8.76 -1.46
N LYS A 172 -5.14 -7.59 -1.42
CA LYS A 172 -5.44 -6.52 -0.42
C LYS A 172 -6.89 -6.09 -0.49
N ALA A 173 -7.36 -5.78 -1.69
CA ALA A 173 -8.68 -5.22 -1.91
C ALA A 173 -9.77 -6.22 -1.52
N ARG A 174 -9.61 -7.49 -1.91
CA ARG A 174 -10.53 -8.59 -1.57
C ARG A 174 -10.60 -8.83 -0.06
N ARG A 175 -9.46 -8.88 0.63
CA ARG A 175 -9.42 -8.98 2.10
C ARG A 175 -10.17 -7.83 2.76
N ASN A 176 -9.91 -6.59 2.34
CA ASN A 176 -10.60 -5.42 2.87
C ASN A 176 -12.12 -5.50 2.62
N ALA A 177 -12.54 -5.99 1.45
CA ALA A 177 -13.95 -6.25 1.15
C ALA A 177 -14.56 -7.35 2.03
N LYS A 178 -13.82 -8.42 2.33
CA LYS A 178 -14.25 -9.50 3.24
C LYS A 178 -14.60 -8.98 4.63
N TRP A 179 -13.88 -7.97 5.14
CA TRP A 179 -14.20 -7.30 6.40
C TRP A 179 -15.37 -6.32 6.29
N MET A 180 -15.39 -5.52 5.22
CA MET A 180 -16.36 -4.43 5.05
C MET A 180 -17.76 -4.92 4.69
N ILE A 181 -17.90 -5.91 3.81
CA ILE A 181 -19.22 -6.35 3.30
C ILE A 181 -20.17 -6.75 4.44
N PRO A 182 -19.82 -7.68 5.35
CA PRO A 182 -20.74 -8.08 6.42
C PRO A 182 -21.05 -6.94 7.39
N ALA A 183 -20.12 -6.00 7.55
CA ALA A 183 -20.26 -4.87 8.46
C ALA A 183 -21.21 -3.81 7.88
N ILE A 184 -21.06 -3.53 6.58
CA ILE A 184 -21.95 -2.65 5.83
C ILE A 184 -23.37 -3.23 5.78
N GLU A 185 -23.53 -4.54 5.59
CA GLU A 185 -24.83 -5.22 5.56
C GLU A 185 -25.57 -5.18 6.91
N ARG A 186 -24.85 -5.05 8.02
CA ARG A 186 -25.42 -4.90 9.37
C ARG A 186 -25.87 -3.49 9.70
N LEU A 187 -25.54 -2.50 8.88
CA LEU A 187 -25.99 -1.12 9.10
C LEU A 187 -27.52 -1.04 8.99
N SER A 188 -28.15 -0.27 9.87
CA SER A 188 -29.59 -0.08 9.89
C SER A 188 -30.08 0.64 8.63
N LYS A 189 -31.35 0.42 8.25
CA LYS A 189 -31.98 1.12 7.11
C LYS A 189 -31.94 2.66 7.24
N ASP A 190 -31.81 3.19 8.46
CA ASP A 190 -31.71 4.63 8.71
C ASP A 190 -30.27 5.16 8.58
N GLU A 191 -29.25 4.36 8.93
CA GLU A 191 -27.84 4.63 8.59
C GLU A 191 -27.60 4.52 7.08
N LEU A 192 -28.29 3.58 6.43
CA LEU A 192 -28.38 3.39 4.98
C LEU A 192 -29.14 4.52 4.27
N LYS A 193 -30.13 5.16 4.91
CA LYS A 193 -30.86 6.31 4.32
C LYS A 193 -30.01 7.57 4.19
N GLY A 194 -28.92 7.67 4.96
CA GLY A 194 -27.86 8.67 4.73
C GLY A 194 -27.08 8.43 3.43
N TRP A 195 -27.26 7.27 2.77
CA TRP A 195 -26.59 6.89 1.53
C TRP A 195 -27.29 7.37 0.27
N SER A 196 -28.59 7.71 0.37
CA SER A 196 -29.29 8.35 -0.73
C SER A 196 -28.78 9.77 -0.83
N GLU A 197 -28.14 10.05 -1.96
CA GLU A 197 -27.91 11.37 -2.56
C GLU A 197 -28.60 12.48 -1.77
N LYS A 198 -27.82 13.40 -1.19
CA LYS A 198 -28.34 14.75 -0.96
C LYS A 198 -28.77 15.23 -2.34
N ASP A 199 -30.07 15.12 -2.61
CA ASP A 199 -30.68 15.69 -3.79
C ASP A 199 -30.20 17.16 -3.84
N PRO A 200 -29.44 17.55 -4.89
CA PRO A 200 -28.72 18.82 -4.90
C PRO A 200 -29.63 20.04 -4.71
N GLY A 201 -30.94 19.91 -4.93
CA GLY A 201 -31.95 20.95 -4.73
C GLY A 201 -32.94 20.69 -3.60
N LEU A 202 -32.74 19.66 -2.77
CA LEU A 202 -33.64 19.36 -1.64
C LEU A 202 -33.54 20.44 -0.55
N MET A 203 -32.33 20.92 -0.28
CA MET A 203 -32.13 22.01 0.70
C MET A 203 -32.80 23.30 0.22
N ASP A 204 -32.66 23.65 -1.06
CA ASP A 204 -33.27 24.84 -1.63
C ASP A 204 -34.80 24.74 -1.64
N ARG A 205 -35.37 23.58 -2.02
CA ARG A 205 -36.83 23.35 -1.95
C ARG A 205 -37.38 23.37 -0.53
N LEU A 206 -36.68 22.80 0.44
CA LEU A 206 -37.13 22.85 1.84
C LEU A 206 -37.09 24.27 2.42
N LEU A 207 -36.15 25.11 1.96
CA LEU A 207 -36.07 26.52 2.33
C LEU A 207 -37.14 27.35 1.61
N GLU A 208 -37.42 27.08 0.34
CA GLU A 208 -38.51 27.70 -0.45
C GLU A 208 -39.91 27.33 0.07
N GLU A 209 -40.09 26.09 0.55
CA GLU A 209 -41.34 25.61 1.15
C GLU A 209 -41.52 26.03 2.62
N GLY A 210 -40.58 26.80 3.19
CA GLY A 210 -40.65 27.27 4.59
C GLY A 210 -40.49 26.18 5.65
N LYS A 211 -39.99 25.00 5.27
CA LYS A 211 -39.78 23.82 6.13
C LYS A 211 -38.47 23.88 6.90
N TYR A 212 -38.26 24.98 7.63
CA TYR A 212 -37.01 25.28 8.32
C TYR A 212 -36.62 24.25 9.40
N LYS A 213 -37.60 23.58 10.02
CA LYS A 213 -37.34 22.55 11.03
C LYS A 213 -36.75 21.27 10.41
N GLU A 214 -37.27 20.87 9.25
CA GLU A 214 -36.81 19.71 8.49
C GLU A 214 -35.44 19.99 7.84
N ALA A 215 -35.23 21.21 7.31
CA ALA A 215 -33.91 21.66 6.83
C ALA A 215 -32.86 21.65 7.95
N ARG A 216 -33.23 22.07 9.17
CA ARG A 216 -32.35 22.06 10.35
C ARG A 216 -32.05 20.65 10.86
N GLU A 217 -33.01 19.72 10.82
CA GLU A 217 -32.79 18.30 11.08
C GLU A 217 -31.89 17.65 10.02
N LEU A 218 -31.98 18.05 8.74
CA LEU A 218 -31.12 17.57 7.66
C LEU A 218 -29.67 18.06 7.82
N LEU A 219 -29.47 19.28 8.33
CA LEU A 219 -28.17 19.82 8.75
C LEU A 219 -27.65 19.18 10.04
N SER A 220 -28.53 18.61 10.86
CA SER A 220 -28.19 17.97 12.15
C SER A 220 -28.03 16.45 12.05
N LYS A 221 -28.32 15.83 10.89
CA LYS A 221 -28.10 14.39 10.67
C LYS A 221 -26.63 14.10 10.36
N PRO A 222 -26.04 13.07 11.02
CA PRO A 222 -24.60 12.99 11.17
C PRO A 222 -23.97 12.11 10.06
N HIS A 223 -22.79 12.52 9.58
CA HIS A 223 -21.85 11.77 8.74
C HIS A 223 -22.19 11.68 7.24
N SER A 224 -21.27 12.16 6.40
CA SER A 224 -21.29 11.85 4.96
C SER A 224 -21.12 10.33 4.77
N HIS A 225 -21.57 9.74 3.65
CA HIS A 225 -21.40 8.29 3.38
C HIS A 225 -19.96 7.81 3.65
N LYS A 226 -18.98 8.64 3.31
CA LYS A 226 -17.56 8.41 3.58
C LYS A 226 -17.25 8.26 5.08
N ASP A 227 -17.87 9.05 5.95
CA ASP A 227 -17.62 9.05 7.39
C ASP A 227 -18.24 7.80 8.05
N ILE A 228 -19.41 7.35 7.59
CA ILE A 228 -19.99 6.07 8.00
C ILE A 228 -19.04 4.93 7.65
N LEU A 229 -18.54 4.90 6.42
CA LEU A 229 -17.58 3.86 6.00
C LEU A 229 -16.26 3.93 6.79
N LYS A 230 -15.79 5.12 7.16
CA LYS A 230 -14.63 5.27 8.07
C LYS A 230 -14.91 4.66 9.44
N GLN A 231 -16.10 4.90 10.00
CA GLN A 231 -16.49 4.34 11.29
C GLN A 231 -16.60 2.81 11.23
N VAL A 232 -17.22 2.27 10.19
CA VAL A 232 -17.28 0.82 9.96
C VAL A 232 -15.87 0.24 9.81
N TRP A 233 -15.02 0.86 9.00
CA TRP A 233 -13.64 0.45 8.81
C TRP A 233 -12.87 0.39 10.14
N ALA A 234 -13.00 1.39 11.00
CA ALA A 234 -12.38 1.40 12.32
C ALA A 234 -12.85 0.25 13.24
N GLN A 235 -14.05 -0.30 13.01
CA GLN A 235 -14.58 -1.43 13.78
C GLN A 235 -14.11 -2.78 13.25
N VAL A 236 -13.93 -2.92 11.94
CA VAL A 236 -13.69 -4.23 11.29
C VAL A 236 -12.28 -4.45 10.77
N SER A 237 -11.51 -3.38 10.56
CA SER A 237 -10.11 -3.50 10.19
C SER A 237 -9.25 -3.89 11.40
N PRO A 238 -8.13 -4.61 11.19
CA PRO A 238 -7.21 -4.95 12.26
C PRO A 238 -6.79 -3.74 13.06
N ALA A 239 -6.72 -3.89 14.38
CA ALA A 239 -6.23 -2.83 15.24
C ALA A 239 -4.74 -2.57 14.93
N PRO A 240 -4.27 -1.31 15.02
CA PRO A 240 -2.86 -1.03 14.80
C PRO A 240 -2.02 -1.75 15.88
N PRO A 241 -0.79 -2.16 15.55
CA PRO A 241 0.19 -2.64 16.53
C PRO A 241 0.31 -1.71 17.74
N ALA A 242 0.66 -2.28 18.91
CA ALA A 242 0.71 -1.54 20.17
C ALA A 242 1.66 -0.32 20.13
N TRP A 243 2.79 -0.45 19.44
CA TRP A 243 3.74 0.65 19.28
C TRP A 243 3.16 1.84 18.51
N LEU A 244 2.31 1.58 17.50
CA LEU A 244 1.61 2.62 16.74
C LEU A 244 0.50 3.26 17.57
N LYS A 245 -0.27 2.46 18.32
CA LYS A 245 -1.28 2.99 19.24
C LYS A 245 -0.66 3.98 20.23
N LYS A 246 0.49 3.62 20.82
CA LYS A 246 1.23 4.53 21.70
C LYS A 246 1.60 5.83 20.99
N ILE A 247 2.12 5.77 19.77
CA ILE A 247 2.45 6.98 18.98
C ILE A 247 1.21 7.84 18.74
N PHE A 248 0.07 7.24 18.41
CA PHE A 248 -1.17 7.98 18.19
C PHE A 248 -1.71 8.61 19.48
N GLU A 249 -1.64 7.90 20.61
CA GLU A 249 -2.11 8.37 21.92
C GLU A 249 -1.24 9.48 22.49
N THR A 250 0.09 9.33 22.44
CA THR A 250 1.03 10.34 22.98
C THR A 250 1.27 11.47 21.99
N GLY A 251 1.07 11.21 20.69
CA GLY A 251 1.50 12.08 19.62
C GLY A 251 3.01 12.30 19.63
N GLU A 252 3.81 11.41 20.19
CA GLU A 252 5.27 11.58 20.23
C GLU A 252 5.88 11.35 18.85
N GLN A 253 6.95 12.12 18.55
CA GLN A 253 7.75 11.81 17.38
C GLN A 253 8.49 10.49 17.58
N PHE A 254 8.64 9.73 16.51
CA PHE A 254 9.30 8.43 16.49
C PHE A 254 10.30 8.34 15.34
N GLY A 255 11.24 7.41 15.46
CA GLY A 255 12.32 7.21 14.49
C GLY A 255 13.66 7.03 15.18
N PHE A 256 14.71 7.47 14.51
CA PHE A 256 16.09 7.20 14.88
C PHE A 256 16.96 8.45 14.86
N VAL A 257 18.08 8.37 15.57
CA VAL A 257 19.21 9.27 15.38
C VAL A 257 20.09 8.69 14.27
N TYR A 258 20.48 9.54 13.33
CA TYR A 258 21.23 9.17 12.15
C TYR A 258 22.61 9.83 12.15
N TYR A 259 23.60 9.08 11.68
CA TYR A 259 24.97 9.52 11.48
C TYR A 259 25.40 9.24 10.04
N LYS A 260 26.38 10.02 9.59
CA LYS A 260 27.15 9.69 8.38
C LYS A 260 28.37 8.89 8.82
N SER A 261 28.71 7.87 8.05
CA SER A 261 30.03 7.24 8.19
C SER A 261 31.15 8.25 7.98
N ARG A 262 32.33 7.96 8.53
CA ARG A 262 33.55 8.78 8.44
C ARG A 262 33.92 9.05 6.99
N GLU A 263 33.89 8.00 6.16
CA GLU A 263 34.14 8.11 4.72
C GLU A 263 33.15 9.06 4.05
N LEU A 264 31.85 8.90 4.33
CA LEU A 264 30.82 9.76 3.78
C LEU A 264 30.96 11.22 4.26
N TYR A 265 31.36 11.43 5.52
CA TYR A 265 31.59 12.76 6.08
C TYR A 265 32.70 13.52 5.34
N GLN A 266 33.74 12.81 4.89
CA GLN A 266 34.87 13.39 4.15
C GLN A 266 34.51 13.74 2.68
N THR A 267 33.41 13.21 2.15
CA THR A 267 32.97 13.53 0.79
C THR A 267 32.35 14.92 0.67
N ARG A 268 32.49 15.54 -0.50
CA ARG A 268 31.91 16.87 -0.81
C ARG A 268 30.48 16.82 -1.36
N TYR A 269 29.73 15.74 -1.11
CA TYR A 269 28.36 15.64 -1.61
C TYR A 269 27.45 16.69 -0.96
N ASN A 270 26.53 17.25 -1.76
CA ASN A 270 25.40 17.99 -1.21
C ASN A 270 24.45 17.00 -0.53
N TRP A 271 24.67 16.77 0.77
CA TRP A 271 23.95 15.79 1.55
C TRP A 271 22.42 15.95 1.49
N ASN A 272 21.91 17.19 1.56
CA ASN A 272 20.46 17.43 1.52
C ASN A 272 19.85 16.99 0.18
N SER A 273 20.56 17.22 -0.93
CA SER A 273 20.12 16.76 -2.26
C SER A 273 20.16 15.24 -2.38
N VAL A 274 21.25 14.63 -1.92
CA VAL A 274 21.46 13.17 -1.94
C VAL A 274 20.41 12.46 -1.08
N TRP A 275 20.23 12.89 0.16
CA TRP A 275 19.29 12.27 1.08
C TRP A 275 17.85 12.37 0.59
N ASN A 276 17.43 13.53 0.09
CA ASN A 276 16.11 13.70 -0.51
C ASN A 276 15.90 12.70 -1.66
N ARG A 277 16.85 12.59 -2.58
CA ARG A 277 16.75 11.63 -3.68
C ARG A 277 16.61 10.20 -3.17
N ILE A 278 17.41 9.81 -2.18
CA ILE A 278 17.41 8.45 -1.66
C ILE A 278 16.10 8.12 -0.93
N THR A 279 15.49 9.08 -0.25
CA THR A 279 14.18 8.89 0.41
C THR A 279 13.05 8.61 -0.58
N TYR A 280 13.16 9.10 -1.83
CA TYR A 280 12.15 8.87 -2.88
C TYR A 280 12.46 7.68 -3.78
N THR A 281 13.72 7.25 -3.87
CA THR A 281 14.09 6.00 -4.53
C THR A 281 13.85 4.83 -3.58
N SER A 282 13.39 3.70 -4.13
CA SER A 282 13.40 2.40 -3.42
C SER A 282 12.29 2.20 -2.39
N SER A 283 11.14 1.71 -2.85
CA SER A 283 10.27 0.90 -2.00
C SER A 283 9.54 -0.16 -2.81
N PRO A 284 9.87 -1.45 -2.64
CA PRO A 284 8.92 -2.50 -2.93
C PRO A 284 7.70 -2.24 -2.07
N SER A 285 6.50 -2.25 -2.65
CA SER A 285 5.23 -1.88 -2.00
C SER A 285 4.80 -2.80 -0.82
N GLY A 286 5.74 -3.58 -0.28
CA GLY A 286 5.55 -4.62 0.71
C GLY A 286 5.91 -4.23 2.15
N VAL A 287 6.96 -3.44 2.41
CA VAL A 287 7.57 -3.36 3.78
C VAL A 287 7.64 -1.95 4.38
N SER A 288 7.05 -0.94 3.73
CA SER A 288 7.00 0.42 4.28
C SER A 288 5.89 0.58 5.33
N TRP A 289 5.90 1.66 6.11
CA TRP A 289 4.80 1.99 7.03
C TRP A 289 3.45 2.14 6.29
N GLY A 290 3.49 2.45 4.99
CA GLY A 290 2.32 2.46 4.11
C GLY A 290 1.69 1.09 3.87
N SER A 291 2.28 0.01 4.38
CA SER A 291 1.66 -1.31 4.40
C SER A 291 0.91 -1.58 5.73
N ILE A 292 1.16 -0.80 6.78
CA ILE A 292 0.59 -1.00 8.12
C ILE A 292 -0.81 -0.44 8.22
N HIS A 293 -1.74 -1.23 8.75
CA HIS A 293 -3.09 -0.81 9.09
C HIS A 293 -3.06 0.20 10.23
N CYS A 294 -3.54 1.41 9.94
CA CYS A 294 -3.65 2.52 10.88
C CYS A 294 -5.10 2.79 11.30
N GLN A 295 -6.08 2.02 10.80
CA GLN A 295 -7.51 2.24 10.99
C GLN A 295 -7.99 3.63 10.53
N GLY A 296 -7.44 4.12 9.42
CA GLY A 296 -7.94 5.29 8.72
C GLY A 296 -6.89 6.35 8.39
N SER A 297 -7.31 7.23 7.46
CA SER A 297 -6.44 8.24 6.84
C SER A 297 -5.79 9.18 7.86
N ASP A 298 -6.51 9.47 8.93
CA ASP A 298 -6.12 10.49 9.89
C ASP A 298 -4.98 9.98 10.78
N ASN A 299 -5.05 8.71 11.19
CA ASN A 299 -3.95 8.01 11.88
C ASN A 299 -2.76 7.81 10.94
N TRP A 300 -3.00 7.40 9.69
CA TRP A 300 -1.95 7.25 8.68
C TRP A 300 -1.19 8.57 8.43
N MET A 301 -1.92 9.67 8.25
CA MET A 301 -1.34 11.01 8.09
C MET A 301 -0.63 11.49 9.37
N SER A 302 -1.15 11.14 10.55
CA SER A 302 -0.51 11.47 11.82
C SER A 302 0.81 10.73 11.98
N LEU A 303 0.86 9.44 11.60
CA LEU A 303 2.09 8.66 11.60
C LEU A 303 3.15 9.32 10.72
N HIS A 304 2.81 9.63 9.47
CA HIS A 304 3.72 10.30 8.54
C HIS A 304 4.24 11.64 9.08
N LYS A 305 3.43 12.40 9.83
CA LYS A 305 3.84 13.68 10.43
C LYS A 305 4.72 13.53 11.67
N LEU A 306 4.63 12.39 12.36
CA LEU A 306 5.36 12.13 13.60
C LEU A 306 6.68 11.39 13.35
N GLU A 307 6.85 10.79 12.17
CA GLU A 307 8.13 10.25 11.71
C GLU A 307 9.20 11.35 11.75
N THR A 308 10.34 11.06 12.36
CA THR A 308 11.40 12.03 12.58
C THR A 308 12.76 11.38 12.44
N GLU A 309 13.66 12.09 11.76
CA GLU A 309 15.06 11.75 11.62
C GLU A 309 15.88 12.82 12.35
N ASN A 310 16.66 12.42 13.35
CA ASN A 310 17.52 13.35 14.08
C ASN A 310 18.97 13.23 13.62
N TRP A 311 19.54 14.34 13.18
CA TRP A 311 20.90 14.42 12.65
C TRP A 311 21.78 15.31 13.56
N PRO A 312 22.53 14.73 14.51
CA PRO A 312 23.39 15.49 15.38
C PRO A 312 24.63 16.01 14.63
N ILE A 313 25.19 17.11 15.12
CA ILE A 313 26.49 17.59 14.66
C ILE A 313 27.54 16.66 15.28
N PHE A 314 28.15 15.85 14.43
CA PHE A 314 29.21 14.90 14.78
C PHE A 314 30.49 15.27 14.04
N SER A 315 31.60 15.27 14.76
CA SER A 315 32.95 15.46 14.22
C SER A 315 33.75 14.20 14.54
N PRO A 316 34.07 13.35 13.55
CA PRO A 316 34.78 12.10 13.79
C PRO A 316 36.13 12.34 14.47
N ASN A 317 36.41 11.57 15.50
CA ASN A 317 37.72 11.50 16.13
C ASN A 317 38.56 10.40 15.45
N GLU A 318 39.62 10.81 14.75
CA GLU A 318 40.49 9.88 14.03
C GLU A 318 41.31 8.97 14.97
N ASP A 319 41.47 9.38 16.24
CA ASP A 319 42.21 8.59 17.25
C ASP A 319 41.41 7.40 17.80
N LEU A 320 40.11 7.31 17.47
CA LEU A 320 39.21 6.24 17.91
C LEU A 320 38.75 5.39 16.73
N ALA A 321 38.48 4.11 17.00
CA ALA A 321 37.69 3.30 16.08
C ALA A 321 36.33 3.97 15.86
N GLU A 322 35.88 4.03 14.60
CA GLU A 322 34.66 4.76 14.23
C GLU A 322 33.44 4.29 15.01
N ASP A 323 33.31 2.98 15.19
CA ASP A 323 32.19 2.35 15.88
C ASP A 323 32.12 2.79 17.36
N ASP A 324 33.27 2.90 18.03
CA ASP A 324 33.35 3.34 19.43
C ASP A 324 33.11 4.84 19.57
N ASP A 325 33.62 5.64 18.64
CA ASP A 325 33.42 7.08 18.60
C ASP A 325 31.93 7.43 18.42
N LEU A 326 31.26 6.76 17.47
CA LEU A 326 29.83 6.92 17.23
C LEU A 326 28.98 6.52 18.44
N ARG A 327 29.24 5.37 19.06
CA ARG A 327 28.52 4.93 20.27
C ARG A 327 28.69 5.91 21.43
N LYS A 328 29.92 6.36 21.66
CA LYS A 328 30.23 7.34 22.72
C LYS A 328 29.52 8.67 22.47
N HIS A 329 29.56 9.17 21.24
CA HIS A 329 28.88 10.40 20.87
C HIS A 329 27.36 10.26 21.02
N PHE A 330 26.77 9.15 20.56
CA PHE A 330 25.35 8.90 20.64
C PHE A 330 24.84 8.87 22.08
N LYS A 331 25.53 8.18 23.01
CA LYS A 331 25.17 8.17 24.43
C LYS A 331 25.15 9.58 25.01
N LYS A 332 26.22 10.35 24.78
CA LYS A 332 26.31 11.75 25.21
C LYS A 332 25.18 12.60 24.63
N TYR A 333 24.93 12.49 23.34
CA TYR A 333 23.86 13.22 22.66
C TYR A 333 22.49 12.90 23.25
N CYS A 334 22.18 11.63 23.51
CA CYS A 334 20.92 11.23 24.14
C CYS A 334 20.76 11.74 25.58
N GLU A 335 21.84 11.81 26.35
CA GLU A 335 21.84 12.32 27.73
C GLU A 335 21.62 13.83 27.79
N GLU A 336 22.34 14.58 26.95
CA GLU A 336 22.26 16.04 26.86
C GLU A 336 20.90 16.51 26.36
N ASN A 337 20.28 15.73 25.47
CA ASN A 337 19.03 16.09 24.79
C ASN A 337 17.81 15.35 25.32
N ARG A 338 17.92 14.71 26.48
CA ARG A 338 16.79 14.06 27.15
C ARG A 338 15.77 15.13 27.59
N SER A 339 14.52 14.99 27.18
CA SER A 339 13.40 15.76 27.76
C SER A 339 13.33 15.47 29.27
N LYS A 340 13.51 16.49 30.12
CA LYS A 340 13.70 16.31 31.58
C LYS A 340 12.51 16.78 32.43
N THR A 341 11.57 17.59 31.93
CA THR A 341 10.47 18.15 32.77
C THR A 341 9.09 18.25 32.11
N GLU A 342 8.03 18.30 32.94
CA GLU A 342 6.64 18.59 32.51
C GLU A 342 6.48 20.00 31.87
N GLU A 343 7.37 20.95 32.18
CA GLU A 343 7.38 22.27 31.54
C GLU A 343 7.92 22.21 30.10
N ASP A 344 8.88 21.33 29.83
CA ASP A 344 9.38 21.08 28.47
C ASP A 344 8.28 20.48 27.57
N GLU A 345 7.41 19.62 28.14
CA GLU A 345 6.22 19.12 27.45
C GLU A 345 5.17 20.21 27.18
N LYS A 346 4.95 21.12 28.13
CA LYS A 346 4.06 22.29 27.94
C LYS A 346 4.60 23.26 26.88
N LYS A 347 5.93 23.45 26.81
CA LYS A 347 6.59 24.24 25.74
C LYS A 347 6.48 23.57 24.37
N LYS A 348 6.68 22.25 24.28
CA LYS A 348 6.44 21.46 23.05
C LYS A 348 4.99 21.59 22.55
N LYS A 349 3.99 21.51 23.45
CA LYS A 349 2.56 21.70 23.12
C LYS A 349 2.23 23.13 22.65
N LYS A 350 2.89 24.16 23.19
CA LYS A 350 2.76 25.56 22.70
C LYS A 350 3.45 25.79 21.35
N LYS A 351 4.60 25.16 21.09
CA LYS A 351 5.34 25.27 19.81
C LYS A 351 4.59 24.62 18.65
N ARG A 352 3.83 23.55 18.89
CA ARG A 352 2.86 22.97 17.93
C ARG A 352 1.85 23.98 17.35
N LYS A 353 1.59 25.10 18.03
CA LYS A 353 0.71 26.19 17.54
C LYS A 353 1.47 27.29 16.76
N ARG A 354 2.80 27.32 16.79
CA ARG A 354 3.65 28.32 16.13
C ARG A 354 4.65 27.60 15.23
N ASN A 355 4.21 27.20 14.03
CA ASN A 355 5.13 26.86 12.95
C ASN A 355 5.85 28.15 12.49
N ASN A 356 7.16 28.05 12.24
CA ASN A 356 8.07 29.03 11.61
C ASN A 356 9.07 29.79 12.51
N THR A 357 9.77 29.15 13.45
CA THR A 357 11.03 29.75 13.94
C THR A 357 12.09 28.69 14.26
N GLU A 358 13.19 28.77 13.52
CA GLU A 358 14.41 27.96 13.55
C GLU A 358 15.25 28.15 14.83
N GLU A 359 14.64 28.01 16.01
CA GLU A 359 15.41 27.82 17.24
C GLU A 359 15.33 26.35 17.65
N ASN A 360 16.42 25.65 17.35
CA ASN A 360 16.69 24.25 17.58
C ASN A 360 16.94 24.00 19.08
N GLU A 361 15.88 23.97 19.88
CA GLU A 361 15.95 23.27 21.17
C GLU A 361 15.97 21.77 20.85
N ASN A 362 17.17 21.18 20.84
CA ASN A 362 17.53 19.81 20.45
C ASN A 362 16.87 18.69 21.28
N LEU A 363 15.79 18.94 22.03
CA LEU A 363 15.19 17.96 22.94
C LEU A 363 14.59 16.77 22.18
N LEU A 364 15.25 15.61 22.28
CA LEU A 364 14.79 14.37 21.69
C LEU A 364 13.41 13.97 22.25
N SER A 365 12.51 13.62 21.34
CA SER A 365 11.21 13.04 21.70
C SER A 365 11.42 11.72 22.45
N PRO A 366 10.59 11.40 23.47
CA PRO A 366 10.65 10.10 24.16
C PRO A 366 10.43 8.91 23.22
N GLY A 367 9.75 9.11 22.09
CA GLY A 367 9.52 8.09 21.06
C GLY A 367 10.71 7.81 20.14
N ILE A 368 11.80 8.59 20.20
CA ILE A 368 13.04 8.27 19.48
C ILE A 368 13.77 7.14 20.21
N LEU A 369 14.13 6.09 19.48
CA LEU A 369 14.83 4.95 20.06
C LEU A 369 16.22 5.36 20.55
N ARG A 370 16.55 4.97 21.79
CA ARG A 370 17.80 5.33 22.47
C ARG A 370 18.79 4.18 22.63
N ASN A 371 18.37 2.98 22.25
CA ASN A 371 19.20 1.78 22.23
C ASN A 371 19.73 1.47 20.82
N THR A 372 19.38 2.30 19.82
CA THR A 372 19.69 2.06 18.40
C THR A 372 19.90 3.37 17.68
N PHE A 373 20.97 3.47 16.90
CA PHE A 373 21.18 4.56 15.95
C PHE A 373 21.55 4.03 14.58
N ILE A 374 21.35 4.85 13.56
CA ILE A 374 21.55 4.48 12.17
C ILE A 374 22.78 5.19 11.63
N VAL A 375 23.63 4.47 10.89
CA VAL A 375 24.78 5.03 10.20
C VAL A 375 24.60 4.82 8.72
N ILE A 376 24.73 5.90 7.95
CA ILE A 376 24.67 5.86 6.49
C ILE A 376 26.09 5.61 5.95
N PRO A 377 26.31 4.44 5.31
CA PRO A 377 27.60 4.11 4.74
C PRO A 377 27.78 4.81 3.37
N LEU A 378 29.02 4.96 2.90
CA LEU A 378 29.29 5.64 1.62
C LEU A 378 28.70 4.86 0.43
N GLU A 379 28.73 3.53 0.51
CA GLU A 379 28.22 2.60 -0.49
C GLU A 379 26.71 2.78 -0.73
N PHE A 380 25.97 3.12 0.32
CA PHE A 380 24.55 3.44 0.20
C PHE A 380 24.33 4.66 -0.69
N VAL A 381 25.19 5.68 -0.58
CA VAL A 381 25.09 6.88 -1.40
C VAL A 381 25.55 6.59 -2.84
N SER A 382 26.73 6.01 -3.01
CA SER A 382 27.31 5.77 -4.33
C SER A 382 26.48 4.81 -5.18
N GLY A 383 25.91 3.77 -4.57
CA GLY A 383 25.00 2.83 -5.24
C GLY A 383 23.70 3.48 -5.71
N ASN A 384 23.18 4.47 -4.98
CA ASN A 384 21.90 5.12 -5.32
C ASN A 384 22.01 6.31 -6.29
N LEU A 385 23.21 6.83 -6.54
CA LEU A 385 23.39 8.00 -7.44
C LEU A 385 23.02 7.72 -8.91
N ASN A 386 23.02 6.46 -9.33
CA ASN A 386 22.73 6.08 -10.72
C ASN A 386 21.36 5.38 -10.91
N ILE A 387 20.61 5.15 -9.83
CA ILE A 387 19.32 4.48 -9.84
C ILE A 387 18.24 5.48 -10.29
N GLN A 388 17.45 5.12 -11.31
CA GLN A 388 16.25 5.84 -11.72
C GLN A 388 15.05 5.46 -10.83
N GLU A 389 14.03 6.31 -10.72
CA GLU A 389 12.83 6.07 -9.91
C GLU A 389 12.09 4.74 -10.23
N ARG A 390 12.37 4.13 -11.39
CA ARG A 390 11.79 2.84 -11.82
C ARG A 390 12.71 1.64 -11.67
N ASP A 391 13.97 1.85 -11.31
CA ASP A 391 14.95 0.76 -11.17
C ASP A 391 14.67 0.03 -9.86
N SER A 392 14.08 -1.15 -9.97
CA SER A 392 13.66 -1.95 -8.82
C SER A 392 14.61 -3.09 -8.53
N TYR A 393 15.90 -2.86 -8.24
CA TYR A 393 16.78 -3.95 -7.79
C TYR A 393 17.90 -3.48 -6.85
N ASP A 394 18.20 -4.35 -5.87
CA ASP A 394 19.15 -4.28 -4.74
C ASP A 394 18.65 -3.51 -3.48
N PRO A 395 18.44 -4.17 -2.32
CA PRO A 395 18.08 -3.49 -1.08
C PRO A 395 19.13 -2.45 -0.69
N CYS A 396 18.74 -1.19 -0.82
CA CYS A 396 19.47 -0.09 -0.23
C CYS A 396 19.52 -0.30 1.28
N TRP A 397 20.72 -0.43 1.86
CA TRP A 397 20.90 -0.81 3.25
C TRP A 397 21.66 0.24 4.05
N VAL A 398 21.40 0.27 5.34
CA VAL A 398 22.10 1.11 6.32
C VAL A 398 22.64 0.24 7.44
N TRP A 399 23.59 0.75 8.20
CA TRP A 399 23.97 0.10 9.45
C TRP A 399 23.06 0.54 10.57
N ALA A 400 22.48 -0.42 11.30
CA ALA A 400 21.88 -0.17 12.60
C ALA A 400 22.82 -0.63 13.69
N TYR A 401 23.21 0.29 14.57
CA TYR A 401 24.14 0.06 15.66
C TYR A 401 23.40 -0.13 16.96
N ASP A 402 23.87 -1.11 17.74
CA ASP A 402 23.52 -1.23 19.14
C ASP A 402 24.34 -0.22 19.92
N ALA A 403 23.62 0.68 20.59
CA ALA A 403 24.22 1.74 21.38
C ALA A 403 24.91 1.18 22.63
N ASP A 404 24.39 0.10 23.19
CA ASP A 404 24.78 -0.41 24.49
C ASP A 404 25.73 -1.60 24.40
N TRP A 405 26.06 -2.04 23.18
CA TRP A 405 27.02 -3.13 22.96
C TRP A 405 28.41 -2.79 23.51
N ASP A 406 28.94 -3.71 24.30
CA ASP A 406 30.21 -3.61 25.04
C ASP A 406 31.16 -4.79 24.73
N GLY A 407 30.81 -5.63 23.74
CA GLY A 407 31.56 -6.83 23.37
C GLY A 407 31.23 -8.08 24.19
N SER A 408 30.31 -8.03 25.16
CA SER A 408 29.98 -9.18 26.01
C SER A 408 29.17 -10.28 25.31
N ASP A 409 28.46 -9.95 24.24
CA ASP A 409 27.61 -10.85 23.45
C ASP A 409 28.33 -11.46 22.23
N GLU A 410 29.51 -12.05 22.44
CA GLU A 410 30.27 -12.68 21.36
C GLU A 410 29.52 -13.90 20.79
N VAL A 411 29.02 -13.76 19.56
CA VAL A 411 28.50 -14.87 18.76
C VAL A 411 29.20 -14.88 17.43
N THR A 412 29.56 -16.07 16.96
CA THR A 412 30.15 -16.27 15.64
C THR A 412 29.24 -17.17 14.80
N VAL A 413 28.92 -16.73 13.58
CA VAL A 413 28.20 -17.54 12.58
C VAL A 413 29.04 -17.49 11.30
N ASP A 414 29.37 -18.66 10.75
CA ASP A 414 30.18 -18.78 9.53
C ASP A 414 31.51 -17.98 9.54
N GLY A 415 32.12 -17.86 10.73
CA GLY A 415 33.38 -17.12 10.93
C GLY A 415 33.22 -15.60 11.13
N GLU A 416 32.01 -15.06 10.99
CA GLU A 416 31.73 -13.64 11.28
C GLU A 416 31.22 -13.47 12.71
N LYS A 417 31.82 -12.51 13.42
CA LYS A 417 31.41 -12.15 14.78
C LYS A 417 30.36 -11.05 14.77
N TYR A 418 29.44 -11.09 15.72
CA TYR A 418 28.54 -9.98 15.97
C TYR A 418 29.29 -8.81 16.61
N GLU A 419 29.31 -7.65 15.93
CA GLU A 419 30.06 -6.45 16.35
C GLU A 419 29.15 -5.34 16.88
N GLY A 420 27.98 -5.70 17.41
CA GLY A 420 27.02 -4.70 17.90
C GLY A 420 26.38 -3.88 16.78
N ARG A 421 26.28 -4.44 15.56
CA ARG A 421 25.64 -3.79 14.41
C ARG A 421 25.06 -4.81 13.43
N VAL A 422 24.06 -4.41 12.66
CA VAL A 422 23.42 -5.23 11.62
C VAL A 422 23.09 -4.37 10.40
N LYS A 423 23.22 -4.93 9.21
CA LYS A 423 22.76 -4.26 7.99
C LYS A 423 21.25 -4.36 7.89
N VAL A 424 20.57 -3.26 7.65
CA VAL A 424 19.10 -3.18 7.61
C VAL A 424 18.67 -2.56 6.29
N ALA A 425 17.70 -3.17 5.61
CA ALA A 425 17.12 -2.56 4.42
C ALA A 425 16.39 -1.25 4.79
N LYS A 426 16.72 -0.16 4.09
CA LYS A 426 16.22 1.21 4.36
C LYS A 426 14.69 1.27 4.41
N TRP A 427 14.02 0.57 3.50
CA TRP A 427 12.56 0.57 3.41
C TRP A 427 11.86 -0.07 4.62
N SER A 428 12.57 -0.85 5.44
CA SER A 428 12.03 -1.50 6.64
C SER A 428 12.28 -0.72 7.92
N LEU A 429 13.13 0.32 7.89
CA LEU A 429 13.59 1.04 9.09
C LEU A 429 12.45 1.61 9.92
N ASN A 430 11.63 2.47 9.32
CA ASN A 430 10.61 3.25 10.03
C ASN A 430 9.28 2.49 10.16
N SER A 431 9.26 1.22 9.77
CA SER A 431 8.11 0.31 9.89
C SER A 431 8.43 -0.80 10.87
N TRP A 432 8.78 -1.98 10.36
CA TRP A 432 8.93 -3.21 11.13
C TRP A 432 10.23 -3.26 11.93
N PHE A 433 11.29 -2.60 11.47
CA PHE A 433 12.53 -2.52 12.24
C PHE A 433 12.34 -1.67 13.51
N TYR A 434 11.74 -0.48 13.37
CA TYR A 434 11.36 0.34 14.51
C TYR A 434 10.46 -0.43 15.47
N ALA A 435 9.44 -1.11 14.95
CA ALA A 435 8.53 -1.94 15.75
C ALA A 435 9.29 -2.97 16.58
N ALA A 436 10.14 -3.78 15.95
CA ALA A 436 10.88 -4.84 16.62
C ALA A 436 11.84 -4.28 17.70
N ARG A 437 12.51 -3.16 17.42
CA ARG A 437 13.38 -2.49 18.41
C ARG A 437 12.59 -1.85 19.55
N TRP A 438 11.42 -1.30 19.28
CA TRP A 438 10.51 -0.77 20.29
C TRP A 438 9.97 -1.88 21.21
N GLU A 439 9.69 -3.06 20.65
CA GLU A 439 9.26 -4.25 21.41
C GLU A 439 10.39 -4.98 22.14
N GLY A 440 11.64 -4.51 21.98
CA GLY A 440 12.79 -5.02 22.73
C GLY A 440 13.54 -6.18 22.07
N VAL A 441 13.22 -6.52 20.82
CA VAL A 441 14.00 -7.52 20.05
C VAL A 441 15.43 -7.03 19.88
N SER A 442 16.42 -7.80 20.32
CA SER A 442 17.82 -7.39 20.30
C SER A 442 18.38 -7.28 18.88
N LEU A 443 19.36 -6.41 18.65
CA LEU A 443 20.04 -6.36 17.35
C LEU A 443 20.85 -7.62 17.07
N ARG A 444 21.26 -8.35 18.11
CA ARG A 444 21.87 -9.68 18.00
C ARG A 444 20.91 -10.69 17.38
N ASP A 445 19.66 -10.75 17.84
CA ASP A 445 18.65 -11.67 17.28
C ASP A 445 18.35 -11.32 15.82
N MET A 446 18.25 -10.02 15.53
CA MET A 446 18.12 -9.53 14.16
C MET A 446 19.32 -9.91 13.29
N TRP A 447 20.53 -9.77 13.80
CA TRP A 447 21.76 -10.16 13.11
C TRP A 447 21.79 -11.65 12.82
N LEU A 448 21.41 -12.50 13.78
CA LEU A 448 21.29 -13.96 13.57
C LEU A 448 20.30 -14.31 12.47
N LYS A 449 19.16 -13.62 12.41
CA LYS A 449 18.18 -13.79 11.33
C LYS A 449 18.73 -13.32 9.99
N ALA A 450 19.47 -12.20 9.97
CA ALA A 450 20.08 -11.65 8.78
C ALA A 450 21.09 -12.61 8.14
N GLN A 451 21.79 -13.45 8.91
CA GLN A 451 22.74 -14.43 8.38
C GLN A 451 22.09 -15.45 7.42
N ARG A 452 20.76 -15.62 7.46
CA ARG A 452 20.04 -16.49 6.52
C ARG A 452 19.81 -15.84 5.15
N HIS A 453 19.97 -14.53 5.04
CA HIS A 453 19.86 -13.80 3.78
C HIS A 453 21.19 -13.88 3.02
N PRO A 454 21.21 -14.11 1.68
CA PRO A 454 22.44 -14.19 0.90
C PRO A 454 23.38 -12.98 1.08
N GLU A 455 22.80 -11.79 1.23
CA GLU A 455 23.54 -10.52 1.41
C GLU A 455 23.62 -10.06 2.87
N LYS A 456 23.16 -10.90 3.81
CA LYS A 456 23.23 -10.66 5.26
C LYS A 456 22.49 -9.40 5.74
N TYR A 457 21.39 -9.07 5.07
CA TYR A 457 20.51 -7.97 5.46
C TYR A 457 19.42 -8.47 6.40
N TRP A 458 19.14 -7.68 7.42
CA TRP A 458 17.87 -7.80 8.11
C TRP A 458 16.78 -7.20 7.23
N ILE A 459 15.83 -8.06 6.86
CA ILE A 459 14.64 -7.69 6.12
C ILE A 459 13.47 -8.36 6.84
N CYS A 460 12.48 -7.55 7.23
CA CYS A 460 11.18 -8.10 7.57
C CYS A 460 10.43 -8.32 6.26
N TYR A 461 10.48 -9.52 5.71
CA TYR A 461 9.53 -9.87 4.64
C TYR A 461 8.14 -9.75 5.25
N THR A 462 7.31 -8.89 4.69
CA THR A 462 5.92 -8.87 5.11
C THR A 462 5.31 -10.20 4.71
N LYS A 463 4.62 -10.82 5.65
CA LYS A 463 3.79 -11.97 5.36
C LYS A 463 2.80 -11.68 4.26
N GLU A 464 2.28 -12.75 3.65
CA GLU A 464 1.12 -12.60 2.78
C GLU A 464 0.01 -11.88 3.55
N LEU A 465 -0.76 -11.06 2.84
CA LEU A 465 -1.68 -10.06 3.42
C LEU A 465 -2.73 -10.60 4.38
N GLU A 466 -2.95 -11.91 4.33
CA GLU A 466 -3.91 -12.67 5.12
C GLU A 466 -3.32 -13.10 6.47
N GLU A 467 -1.99 -13.10 6.63
CA GLU A 467 -1.28 -13.48 7.85
C GLU A 467 -0.84 -12.23 8.65
N TRP A 468 -1.43 -11.07 8.35
CA TRP A 468 -1.16 -9.78 9.00
C TRP A 468 -1.74 -9.65 10.40
N ASP A 469 -2.36 -10.72 10.91
CA ASP A 469 -2.62 -10.88 12.34
C ASP A 469 -1.28 -11.13 13.05
N HIS A 470 -0.61 -10.02 13.38
CA HIS A 470 0.61 -9.86 14.18
C HIS A 470 1.47 -11.13 14.28
N GLU A 471 2.45 -11.29 13.40
CA GLU A 471 3.49 -12.29 13.62
C GLU A 471 4.33 -11.91 14.86
N PRO A 472 4.67 -12.85 15.75
CA PRO A 472 5.72 -12.64 16.73
C PRO A 472 7.05 -12.36 16.01
N TYR A 473 7.76 -11.32 16.46
CA TYR A 473 8.99 -10.80 15.83
C TYR A 473 10.21 -11.74 15.92
N VAL A 474 10.03 -12.99 16.36
CA VAL A 474 11.06 -14.00 16.65
C VAL A 474 11.23 -14.94 15.46
#